data_AF-A0A6G5AAW7-F1
#
_entry.id   AF-A0A6G5AAW7-F1
#
_cell.length_a   1.000
_cell.length_b   1.000
_cell.length_c   1.000
_cell.angle_alpha   90.00
_cell.angle_beta   90.00
_cell.angle_gamma   90.00
#
_symmetry.space_group_name_H-M   'P 1'
#
loop_
_entity.id
_entity.type
_entity.pdbx_description
1 polymer ?
#
loop_
_entity_poly.entity_id
_entity_poly.type
_entity_poly.pdbx_seq_one_letter_code
_entity_poly.pdbx_strand_id
1 'polypeptide(L)'
;MVSPAEDECPKAGIRVQKLRKRLRDLRERAVASGLSDEDVSEIAAEEAALATNAAVPPGERLLVKWAVVVAALAYAFFRDGVPDLTHYHCLVDAGAVFREFTRPVLSCDFCREPTRVTELTDMSKEEFQRLGYADKPIVLRGAAAHWKAMKTFSYAFLRDVYLNTTDAF
;
A
#
# COMPACT_ATOMS: atom_id res chain seq x y z
N MET A 1 54.58 -2.22 50.86
CA MET A 1 53.24 -2.60 51.36
C MET A 1 52.23 -2.10 50.33
N VAL A 2 51.79 -2.96 49.43
CA VAL A 2 50.79 -2.65 48.40
C VAL A 2 49.64 -3.62 48.61
N SER A 3 48.47 -3.05 48.91
CA SER A 3 47.20 -3.75 49.14
C SER A 3 46.71 -4.41 47.84
N PRO A 4 46.20 -5.65 47.85
CA PRO A 4 45.50 -6.19 46.70
C PRO A 4 44.06 -5.65 46.72
N ALA A 5 43.71 -4.86 45.70
CA ALA A 5 42.32 -4.53 45.41
C ALA A 5 41.63 -5.81 44.91
N GLU A 6 40.69 -6.32 45.69
CA GLU A 6 39.76 -7.33 45.21
C GLU A 6 38.78 -6.64 44.24
N ASP A 7 38.95 -6.86 42.95
CA ASP A 7 38.01 -6.43 41.92
C ASP A 7 36.70 -7.22 42.05
N GLU A 8 35.71 -6.65 42.75
CA GLU A 8 34.34 -7.15 42.78
C GLU A 8 33.74 -7.11 41.35
N CYS A 9 33.69 -8.28 40.70
CA CYS A 9 33.02 -8.43 39.42
C CYS A 9 31.50 -8.15 39.55
N PRO A 10 30.89 -7.41 38.59
CA PRO A 10 29.45 -7.15 38.60
C PRO A 10 28.64 -8.46 38.55
N LYS A 11 27.53 -8.53 39.30
CA LYS A 11 26.68 -9.72 39.44
C LYS A 11 26.03 -10.10 38.10
N ALA A 12 26.75 -10.89 37.31
CA ALA A 12 26.27 -11.44 36.06
C ALA A 12 25.19 -12.51 36.30
N GLY A 13 24.24 -12.65 35.36
CA GLY A 13 23.13 -13.60 35.46
C GLY A 13 23.56 -15.06 35.65
N ILE A 14 22.66 -15.89 36.16
CA ILE A 14 22.90 -17.30 36.58
C ILE A 14 23.65 -18.13 35.52
N ARG A 15 23.36 -17.91 34.23
CA ARG A 15 23.99 -18.62 33.11
C ARG A 15 25.48 -18.27 32.95
N VAL A 16 25.83 -16.99 33.16
CA VAL A 16 27.20 -16.49 33.08
C VAL A 16 28.03 -17.03 34.24
N GLN A 17 27.45 -17.10 35.45
CA GLN A 17 28.12 -17.70 36.59
C GLN A 17 28.43 -19.19 36.40
N LYS A 18 27.48 -19.95 35.84
CA LYS A 18 27.68 -21.36 35.51
C LYS A 18 28.80 -21.55 34.48
N LEU A 19 28.88 -20.67 33.48
CA LEU A 19 29.94 -20.68 32.46
C LEU A 19 31.30 -20.38 33.09
N ARG A 20 31.38 -19.36 33.94
CA ARG A 20 32.61 -18.95 34.63
C ARG A 20 33.16 -20.07 35.51
N LYS A 21 32.28 -20.82 36.19
CA LYS A 21 32.67 -21.99 36.99
C LYS A 21 33.27 -23.10 36.12
N ARG A 22 32.67 -23.39 34.96
CA ARG A 22 33.18 -24.40 34.02
C ARG A 22 34.52 -24.02 33.39
N LEU A 23 34.70 -22.75 33.03
CA LEU A 23 35.96 -22.26 32.48
C LEU A 23 37.10 -22.34 33.50
N ARG A 24 36.82 -22.02 34.77
CA ARG A 24 37.81 -22.16 35.85
C ARG A 24 38.24 -23.63 36.04
N ASP A 25 37.26 -24.52 36.10
CA ASP A 25 37.48 -25.96 36.28
C ASP A 25 38.21 -26.61 35.08
N LEU A 26 38.03 -26.08 33.86
CA LEU A 26 38.81 -26.51 32.69
C LEU A 26 40.25 -25.98 32.73
N ARG A 27 40.45 -24.72 33.14
CA ARG A 27 41.80 -24.14 33.30
C ARG A 27 42.61 -24.91 34.35
N GLU A 28 42.02 -25.21 35.49
CA GLU A 28 42.68 -25.98 36.57
C GLU A 28 43.09 -27.38 36.08
N ARG A 29 42.25 -28.05 35.28
CA ARG A 29 42.57 -29.34 34.68
C ARG A 29 43.66 -29.27 33.61
N ALA A 30 43.67 -28.21 32.79
CA ALA A 30 44.70 -27.99 31.79
C ALA A 30 46.08 -27.76 32.44
N VAL A 31 46.13 -26.94 33.50
CA VAL A 31 47.36 -26.72 34.27
C VAL A 31 47.81 -28.00 34.98
N ALA A 32 46.88 -28.78 35.54
CA ALA A 32 47.19 -30.08 36.15
C ALA A 32 47.72 -31.12 35.14
N SER A 33 47.37 -31.00 33.86
CA SER A 33 47.88 -31.86 32.78
C SER A 33 49.27 -31.46 32.26
N GLY A 34 49.88 -30.42 32.83
CA GLY A 34 51.26 -29.99 32.53
C GLY A 34 51.40 -28.85 31.53
N LEU A 35 50.30 -28.19 31.13
CA LEU A 35 50.36 -26.96 30.33
C LEU A 35 50.64 -25.75 31.21
N SER A 36 51.44 -24.80 30.70
CA SER A 36 51.67 -23.54 31.39
C SER A 36 50.41 -22.66 31.33
N ASP A 37 50.24 -21.80 32.34
CA ASP A 37 49.08 -20.90 32.41
C ASP A 37 49.07 -19.88 31.26
N GLU A 38 50.26 -19.55 30.73
CA GLU A 38 50.47 -18.64 29.61
C GLU A 38 49.94 -19.27 28.32
N ASP A 39 50.31 -20.53 28.01
CA ASP A 39 49.84 -21.26 26.83
C ASP A 39 48.30 -21.43 26.81
N VAL A 40 47.70 -21.68 27.98
CA VAL A 40 46.24 -21.82 28.12
C VAL A 40 45.54 -20.51 27.81
N SER A 41 46.12 -19.37 28.20
CA SER A 41 45.55 -18.05 27.94
C SER A 41 45.63 -17.68 26.46
N GLU A 42 46.71 -18.07 25.77
CA GLU A 42 46.92 -17.81 24.35
C GLU A 42 45.94 -18.60 23.49
N ILE A 43 45.79 -19.91 23.73
CA ILE A 43 44.82 -20.76 23.04
C ILE A 43 43.39 -20.25 23.25
N ALA A 44 43.06 -19.84 24.48
CA ALA A 44 41.74 -19.28 24.78
C ALA A 44 41.49 -17.95 24.06
N ALA A 45 42.51 -17.10 23.91
CA ALA A 45 42.42 -15.84 23.19
C ALA A 45 42.26 -16.05 21.67
N GLU A 46 42.98 -17.02 21.10
CA GLU A 46 42.88 -17.38 19.68
C GLU A 46 41.49 -17.90 19.33
N GLU A 47 40.97 -18.85 20.09
CA GLU A 47 39.62 -19.41 19.90
C GLU A 47 38.53 -18.36 20.11
N ALA A 48 38.72 -17.43 21.05
CA ALA A 48 37.79 -16.31 21.25
C ALA A 48 37.79 -15.37 20.02
N ALA A 49 38.95 -15.08 19.44
CA ALA A 49 39.06 -14.27 18.23
C ALA A 49 38.40 -14.95 17.02
N LEU A 50 38.60 -16.26 16.84
CA LEU A 50 37.94 -17.07 15.81
C LEU A 50 36.41 -17.06 15.97
N ALA A 51 35.91 -17.22 17.20
CA ALA A 51 34.48 -17.19 17.49
C ALA A 51 33.84 -15.82 17.20
N THR A 52 34.56 -14.72 17.46
CA THR A 52 34.07 -13.38 17.12
C THR A 52 33.99 -13.13 15.61
N ASN A 53 34.93 -13.68 14.83
CA ASN A 53 34.95 -13.51 13.38
C ASN A 53 33.96 -14.43 12.64
N ALA A 54 33.55 -15.55 13.25
CA ALA A 54 32.59 -16.49 12.68
C ALA A 54 31.12 -16.14 12.97
N ALA A 55 30.86 -15.16 13.84
CA ALA A 55 29.52 -14.77 14.25
C ALA A 55 28.84 -13.90 13.17
N VAL A 56 28.35 -14.55 12.11
CA VAL A 56 27.37 -13.95 11.18
C VAL A 56 26.15 -13.55 12.01
N PRO A 57 25.75 -12.26 12.04
CA PRO A 57 24.66 -11.81 12.87
C PRO A 57 23.37 -12.57 12.52
N PRO A 58 22.59 -13.03 13.52
CA PRO A 58 21.42 -13.86 13.30
C PRO A 58 20.31 -13.18 12.45
N GLY A 59 20.39 -11.87 12.22
CA GLY A 59 19.48 -11.11 11.34
C GLY A 59 19.80 -11.20 9.85
N GLU A 60 21.00 -11.60 9.46
CA GLU A 60 21.44 -11.54 8.05
C GLU A 60 20.80 -12.64 7.19
N ARG A 61 20.58 -13.82 7.76
CA ARG A 61 19.85 -14.92 7.10
C ARG A 61 18.38 -14.62 6.88
N LEU A 62 17.78 -13.78 7.72
CA LEU A 62 16.38 -13.37 7.58
C LEU A 62 16.24 -12.31 6.48
N LEU A 63 17.17 -11.36 6.42
CA LEU A 63 17.22 -10.34 5.38
C LEU A 63 17.40 -10.95 3.98
N VAL A 64 18.28 -11.94 3.84
CA VAL A 64 18.49 -12.63 2.56
C VAL A 64 17.22 -13.35 2.09
N LYS A 65 16.46 -13.99 3.01
CA LYS A 65 15.19 -14.63 2.67
C LYS A 65 14.16 -13.61 2.17
N TRP A 66 14.02 -12.48 2.85
CA TRP A 66 13.11 -11.42 2.42
C TRP A 66 13.55 -10.79 1.10
N ALA A 67 14.85 -10.60 0.88
CA ALA A 67 15.38 -10.10 -0.39
C ALA A 67 15.03 -11.03 -1.57
N VAL A 68 15.14 -12.36 -1.39
CA VAL A 68 14.75 -13.33 -2.42
C VAL A 68 13.24 -13.31 -2.69
N VAL A 69 12.41 -13.20 -1.64
CA VAL A 69 10.96 -13.13 -1.79
C VAL A 69 10.54 -11.86 -2.53
N VAL A 70 11.12 -10.70 -2.17
CA VAL A 70 10.85 -9.42 -2.84
C VAL A 70 11.33 -9.45 -4.28
N ALA A 71 12.51 -10.02 -4.55
CA ALA A 71 13.04 -10.15 -5.91
C ALA A 71 12.16 -11.07 -6.78
N ALA A 72 11.66 -12.18 -6.23
CA ALA A 72 10.77 -13.09 -6.94
C ALA A 72 9.40 -12.45 -7.24
N LEU A 73 8.83 -11.72 -6.28
CA LEU A 73 7.60 -10.95 -6.47
C LEU A 73 7.77 -9.84 -7.52
N ALA A 74 8.88 -9.10 -7.45
CA ALA A 74 9.20 -8.08 -8.44
C ALA A 74 9.35 -8.70 -9.83
N TYR A 75 10.08 -9.81 -9.96
CA TYR A 75 10.24 -10.51 -11.23
C TYR A 75 8.91 -10.99 -11.81
N ALA A 76 8.03 -11.58 -11.00
CA ALA A 76 6.69 -11.97 -11.43
C ALA A 76 5.87 -10.75 -11.91
N PHE A 77 5.93 -9.65 -11.17
CA PHE A 77 5.24 -8.40 -11.52
C PHE A 77 5.76 -7.77 -12.82
N PHE A 78 7.08 -7.81 -13.06
CA PHE A 78 7.70 -7.32 -14.29
C PHE A 78 7.46 -8.24 -15.49
N ARG A 79 7.29 -9.55 -15.28
CA ARG A 79 7.10 -10.53 -16.36
C ARG A 79 5.68 -10.51 -16.92
N ASP A 80 4.68 -10.45 -16.04
CA ASP A 80 3.28 -10.55 -16.43
C ASP A 80 2.64 -9.17 -16.70
N GLY A 81 3.39 -8.08 -16.45
CA GLY A 81 2.96 -6.70 -16.67
C GLY A 81 1.91 -6.25 -15.66
N VAL A 82 1.73 -4.93 -15.52
CA VAL A 82 0.58 -4.41 -14.77
C VAL A 82 -0.65 -4.68 -15.63
N PRO A 83 -1.66 -5.42 -15.15
CA PRO A 83 -2.91 -5.56 -15.90
C PRO A 83 -3.44 -4.15 -16.18
N ASP A 84 -3.87 -3.92 -17.42
CA ASP A 84 -4.38 -2.62 -17.82
C ASP A 84 -5.72 -2.34 -17.10
N LEU A 85 -5.60 -1.71 -15.93
CA LEU A 85 -6.71 -1.32 -15.07
C LEU A 85 -7.53 -0.17 -15.69
N THR A 86 -7.01 0.48 -16.74
CA THR A 86 -7.73 1.58 -17.41
C THR A 86 -8.99 1.11 -18.11
N HIS A 87 -9.07 -0.18 -18.46
CA HIS A 87 -10.25 -0.73 -19.14
C HIS A 87 -11.40 -1.06 -18.18
N TYR A 88 -11.14 -1.15 -16.88
CA TYR A 88 -12.14 -1.45 -15.87
C TYR A 88 -12.66 -0.17 -15.22
N HIS A 89 -13.45 0.61 -15.96
CA HIS A 89 -14.13 1.81 -15.45
C HIS A 89 -15.02 1.56 -14.21
N CYS A 90 -15.32 0.30 -13.90
CA CYS A 90 -16.14 -0.11 -12.76
C CYS A 90 -15.39 -0.99 -11.73
N LEU A 91 -14.06 -1.13 -11.80
CA LEU A 91 -13.33 -1.98 -10.85
C LEU A 91 -13.42 -1.45 -9.41
N VAL A 92 -13.43 -0.13 -9.30
CA VAL A 92 -13.59 0.59 -8.05
C VAL A 92 -14.92 1.31 -8.13
N ASP A 93 -15.89 0.88 -7.32
CA ASP A 93 -17.03 1.73 -7.05
C ASP A 93 -16.52 2.94 -6.27
N ALA A 94 -16.26 4.01 -7.01
CA ALA A 94 -16.11 5.33 -6.46
C ALA A 94 -17.46 5.68 -5.83
N GLY A 95 -17.63 5.28 -4.57
CA GLY A 95 -18.88 5.42 -3.84
C GLY A 95 -19.37 6.86 -3.86
N ALA A 96 -20.66 7.06 -3.56
CA ALA A 96 -21.33 8.36 -3.65
C ALA A 96 -20.53 9.51 -3.00
N VAL A 97 -19.84 9.22 -1.90
CA VAL A 97 -18.96 10.15 -1.18
C VAL A 97 -17.81 10.67 -2.07
N PHE A 98 -17.11 9.79 -2.78
CA PHE A 98 -16.01 10.21 -3.67
C PHE A 98 -16.52 11.09 -4.81
N ARG A 99 -17.67 10.73 -5.40
CA ARG A 99 -18.28 11.54 -6.47
C ARG A 99 -18.67 12.93 -5.98
N GLU A 100 -19.19 13.02 -4.75
CA GLU A 100 -19.54 14.31 -4.14
C GLU A 100 -18.29 15.16 -3.85
N PHE A 101 -17.19 14.55 -3.37
CA PHE A 101 -15.93 15.25 -3.16
C PHE A 101 -15.30 15.80 -4.46
N THR A 102 -15.49 15.09 -5.57
CA THR A 102 -14.96 15.53 -6.88
C THR A 102 -15.85 16.54 -7.60
N ARG A 103 -17.05 16.81 -7.08
CA ARG A 103 -17.95 17.80 -7.65
C ARG A 103 -17.45 19.21 -7.29
N PRO A 104 -17.49 20.18 -8.23
CA PRO A 104 -17.16 21.57 -7.88
C PRO A 104 -18.13 22.13 -6.84
N VAL A 105 -17.64 23.07 -6.03
CA VAL A 105 -18.42 23.73 -4.98
C VAL A 105 -19.63 24.45 -5.61
N LEU A 106 -20.82 24.08 -5.16
CA LEU A 106 -22.09 24.62 -5.63
C LEU A 106 -22.41 25.97 -4.98
N SER A 107 -23.21 26.79 -5.67
CA SER A 107 -23.70 28.05 -5.10
C SER A 107 -25.10 27.85 -4.52
N CYS A 108 -25.26 28.13 -3.23
CA CYS A 108 -26.57 28.11 -2.57
C CYS A 108 -27.56 29.19 -3.06
N ASP A 109 -27.18 30.02 -4.03
CA ASP A 109 -28.02 31.08 -4.58
C ASP A 109 -29.30 30.55 -5.24
N PHE A 110 -29.30 29.31 -5.74
CA PHE A 110 -30.52 28.67 -6.24
C PHE A 110 -31.60 28.51 -5.17
N CYS A 111 -31.21 28.30 -3.91
CA CYS A 111 -32.15 28.13 -2.79
C CYS A 111 -32.90 29.41 -2.43
N ARG A 112 -32.43 30.57 -2.90
CA ARG A 112 -33.01 31.88 -2.54
C ARG A 112 -34.18 32.26 -3.45
N GLU A 113 -34.14 31.89 -4.73
CA GLU A 113 -35.17 32.26 -5.71
C GLU A 113 -35.30 31.18 -6.82
N PRO A 114 -36.10 30.13 -6.62
CA PRO A 114 -36.36 29.13 -7.66
C PRO A 114 -37.49 29.60 -8.58
N THR A 115 -37.45 30.83 -9.09
CA THR A 115 -38.68 31.43 -9.66
C THR A 115 -38.80 31.28 -11.16
N ARG A 116 -37.71 31.04 -11.91
CA ARG A 116 -37.76 30.97 -13.39
C ARG A 116 -36.74 29.99 -13.97
N VAL A 117 -37.22 29.21 -14.93
CA VAL A 117 -36.39 28.35 -15.79
C VAL A 117 -35.72 29.21 -16.85
N THR A 118 -34.41 29.08 -17.02
CA THR A 118 -33.69 29.80 -18.09
C THR A 118 -33.90 29.06 -19.41
N GLU A 119 -34.57 29.70 -20.36
CA GLU A 119 -34.76 29.15 -21.70
C GLU A 119 -33.70 29.71 -22.64
N LEU A 120 -33.01 28.81 -23.34
CA LEU A 120 -31.97 29.12 -24.32
C LEU A 120 -32.34 28.44 -25.64
N THR A 121 -31.92 29.00 -26.77
CA THR A 121 -32.14 28.43 -28.10
C THR A 121 -30.88 27.87 -28.73
N ASP A 122 -29.71 28.29 -28.23
CA ASP A 122 -28.39 27.84 -28.69
C ASP A 122 -27.43 27.83 -27.50
N MET A 123 -26.37 27.01 -27.58
CA MET A 123 -25.43 26.81 -26.48
C MET A 123 -24.08 26.28 -26.98
N SER A 124 -22.99 26.95 -26.63
CA SER A 124 -21.63 26.42 -26.85
C SER A 124 -21.21 25.44 -25.74
N LYS A 125 -20.17 24.65 -25.99
CA LYS A 125 -19.62 23.70 -25.00
C LYS A 125 -19.09 24.43 -23.75
N GLU A 126 -18.42 25.55 -23.94
CA GLU A 126 -17.84 26.38 -22.88
C GLU A 126 -18.94 27.00 -22.02
N GLU A 127 -20.01 27.46 -22.68
CA GLU A 127 -21.17 28.01 -22.00
C GLU A 127 -21.92 26.94 -21.20
N PHE A 128 -22.08 25.73 -21.77
CA PHE A 128 -22.64 24.59 -21.04
C PHE A 128 -21.78 24.21 -19.83
N GLN A 129 -20.45 24.24 -19.93
CA GLN A 129 -19.61 23.95 -18.77
C GLN A 129 -19.83 24.95 -17.64
N ARG A 130 -20.00 26.23 -17.95
CA ARG A 130 -20.29 27.26 -16.94
C ARG A 130 -21.70 27.13 -16.37
N LEU A 131 -22.69 26.82 -17.21
CA LEU A 131 -24.10 26.75 -16.83
C LEU A 131 -24.52 25.39 -16.23
N GLY A 132 -23.87 24.30 -16.61
CA GLY A 132 -24.17 22.95 -16.11
C GLY A 132 -23.78 22.75 -14.65
N TYR A 133 -22.89 23.60 -14.13
CA TYR A 133 -22.59 23.72 -12.70
C TYR A 133 -23.32 24.88 -12.03
N ALA A 134 -24.13 25.65 -12.76
CA ALA A 134 -25.08 26.54 -12.12
C ALA A 134 -26.22 25.68 -11.58
N ASP A 135 -26.58 25.85 -10.32
CA ASP A 135 -27.66 25.10 -9.67
C ASP A 135 -29.06 25.48 -10.18
N LYS A 136 -29.20 25.98 -11.42
CA LYS A 136 -30.44 26.51 -11.98
C LYS A 136 -30.95 25.61 -13.12
N PRO A 137 -32.26 25.34 -13.20
CA PRO A 137 -32.83 24.58 -14.30
C PRO A 137 -32.76 25.39 -15.60
N ILE A 138 -32.31 24.73 -16.67
CA ILE A 138 -32.15 25.31 -18.00
C ILE A 138 -32.90 24.46 -19.02
N VAL A 139 -33.57 25.11 -19.95
CA VAL A 139 -34.25 24.47 -21.09
C VAL A 139 -33.62 24.96 -22.38
N LEU A 140 -32.97 24.05 -23.11
CA LEU A 140 -32.43 24.33 -24.44
C LEU A 140 -33.47 23.95 -25.51
N ARG A 141 -34.15 24.95 -26.06
CA ARG A 141 -35.14 24.79 -27.12
C ARG A 141 -34.44 24.48 -28.44
N GLY A 142 -34.98 23.54 -29.20
CA GLY A 142 -34.46 23.19 -30.53
C GLY A 142 -33.27 22.22 -30.55
N ALA A 143 -32.71 21.84 -29.39
CA ALA A 143 -31.57 20.91 -29.31
C ALA A 143 -31.84 19.56 -29.99
N ALA A 144 -33.07 19.05 -29.88
CA ALA A 144 -33.50 17.79 -30.48
C ALA A 144 -34.08 17.96 -31.90
N ALA A 145 -34.11 19.16 -32.48
CA ALA A 145 -34.81 19.42 -33.75
C ALA A 145 -34.30 18.56 -34.92
N HIS A 146 -33.03 18.18 -34.90
CA HIS A 146 -32.40 17.33 -35.91
C HIS A 146 -32.56 15.83 -35.66
N TRP A 147 -33.08 15.42 -34.50
CA TRP A 147 -33.25 14.01 -34.19
C TRP A 147 -34.33 13.41 -35.09
N LYS A 148 -34.02 12.27 -35.73
CA LYS A 148 -34.97 11.54 -36.55
C LYS A 148 -36.28 11.25 -35.80
N ALA A 149 -36.18 11.00 -34.49
CA ALA A 149 -37.28 10.83 -33.56
C ALA A 149 -38.36 11.92 -33.67
N MET A 150 -37.99 13.19 -33.85
CA MET A 150 -38.95 14.29 -33.97
C MET A 150 -39.87 14.18 -35.20
N LYS A 151 -39.45 13.42 -36.22
CA LYS A 151 -40.20 13.20 -37.46
C LYS A 151 -40.82 11.79 -37.53
N THR A 152 -40.21 10.81 -36.86
CA THR A 152 -40.60 9.40 -37.00
C THR A 152 -41.39 8.86 -35.82
N PHE A 153 -41.15 9.35 -34.62
CA PHE A 153 -41.83 8.82 -33.44
C PHE A 153 -43.27 9.28 -33.42
N SER A 154 -44.16 8.32 -33.51
CA SER A 154 -45.59 8.47 -33.37
C SER A 154 -46.11 7.25 -32.62
N TYR A 155 -47.31 7.35 -32.06
CA TYR A 155 -47.96 6.22 -31.42
C TYR A 155 -48.01 4.99 -32.34
N ALA A 156 -48.36 5.16 -33.62
CA ALA A 156 -48.42 4.07 -34.59
C ALA A 156 -47.05 3.43 -34.84
N PHE A 157 -46.00 4.24 -35.05
CA PHE A 157 -44.63 3.75 -35.20
C PHE A 157 -44.19 2.91 -33.99
N LEU A 158 -44.41 3.43 -32.77
CA LEU A 158 -44.01 2.73 -31.56
C LEU A 158 -44.82 1.44 -31.38
N ARG A 159 -46.15 1.49 -31.54
CA ARG A 159 -47.02 0.31 -31.49
C ARG A 159 -46.54 -0.78 -32.44
N ASP A 160 -46.26 -0.43 -33.70
CA ASP A 160 -45.85 -1.40 -34.70
C ASP A 160 -44.47 -1.99 -34.40
N VAL A 161 -43.53 -1.19 -33.86
CA VAL A 161 -42.22 -1.69 -33.39
C VAL A 161 -42.38 -2.67 -32.23
N TYR A 162 -43.16 -2.33 -31.20
CA TYR A 162 -43.33 -3.20 -30.03
C TYR A 162 -44.13 -4.47 -30.34
N LEU A 163 -45.08 -4.44 -31.28
CA LEU A 163 -45.86 -5.62 -31.65
C LEU A 163 -45.11 -6.57 -32.61
N ASN A 164 -44.21 -6.05 -33.43
CA ASN A 164 -43.49 -6.84 -34.43
C ASN A 164 -42.08 -7.28 -33.98
N THR A 165 -41.66 -6.94 -32.76
CA THR A 165 -40.36 -7.36 -32.20
C THR A 165 -40.58 -8.53 -31.25
N THR A 166 -39.90 -9.65 -31.49
CA THR A 166 -40.15 -10.95 -30.82
C THR A 166 -39.76 -11.02 -29.34
N ASP A 167 -39.11 -9.99 -28.78
CA ASP A 167 -38.68 -9.94 -27.37
C ASP A 167 -39.07 -8.60 -26.71
N ALA A 168 -40.17 -7.99 -27.16
CA ALA A 168 -40.66 -6.74 -26.60
C ALA A 168 -41.26 -6.90 -25.19
N PHE A 169 -41.56 -8.13 -24.73
CA PHE A 169 -42.05 -8.47 -23.39
C PHE A 169 -41.66 -9.90 -23.00
#